data_AF-A0A1V9ZGD5-F1
#
_entry.id   AF-A0A1V9ZGD5-F1
#
_cell.length_a   1.000
_cell.length_b   1.000
_cell.length_c   1.000
_cell.angle_alpha   90.00
_cell.angle_beta   90.00
_cell.angle_gamma   90.00
#
_symmetry.space_group_name_H-M   'P 1'
#
loop_
_entity.id
_entity.type
_entity.pdbx_description
1 polymer ?
#
loop_
_entity_poly.entity_id
_entity_poly.type
_entity_poly.pdbx_seq_one_letter_code
_entity_poly.pdbx_strand_id
1 'polypeptide(L)'
;MDALVGQVHLPADIQSMSERDFLAKTNVELAFGLTRDEAIARRLLHGVNRVTPPVNCPSWVCCLLPCILRTETMRLYTTNCPKEVTVVRSGKKLCMDAASLVFGDVVIFKAGDIIAADCRLLECSEDFTVDMTSLANERNPRMGSIECTDKDHGILSRNMVFMSTTITKGEGVGVVVATGDNTIWGQLISNHKWPTDASQPAESERFIANKV
;
A
#
# COMPACT_ATOMS: atom_id res chain seq x y z
N MET A 1 2.74 6.58 -13.39
CA MET A 1 2.80 7.43 -12.20
C MET A 1 2.33 8.85 -12.48
N ASP A 2 2.85 9.55 -13.50
CA ASP A 2 2.40 10.91 -13.82
C ASP A 2 0.89 11.01 -14.10
N ALA A 3 0.29 9.97 -14.70
CA ALA A 3 -1.15 9.89 -14.92
C ALA A 3 -1.99 9.77 -13.63
N LEU A 4 -1.38 9.39 -12.51
CA LEU A 4 -2.03 9.29 -11.20
C LEU A 4 -1.91 10.59 -10.40
N VAL A 5 -0.95 11.45 -10.75
CA VAL A 5 -0.77 12.77 -10.12
C VAL A 5 -2.07 13.58 -10.30
N GLY A 6 -2.60 14.11 -9.19
CA GLY A 6 -3.84 14.88 -9.15
C GLY A 6 -5.14 14.05 -9.09
N GLN A 7 -5.07 12.72 -9.18
CA GLN A 7 -6.25 11.83 -9.05
C GLN A 7 -6.35 11.17 -7.66
N VAL A 8 -5.23 11.14 -6.95
CA VAL A 8 -5.07 10.53 -5.64
C VAL A 8 -4.32 11.48 -4.73
N HIS A 9 -4.65 11.44 -3.44
CA HIS A 9 -4.07 12.34 -2.45
C HIS A 9 -3.53 11.54 -1.26
N LEU A 10 -2.27 11.78 -0.91
CA LEU A 10 -1.72 11.32 0.37
C LEU A 10 -2.07 12.33 1.45
N PRO A 11 -2.32 11.87 2.70
CA PRO A 11 -2.63 12.78 3.80
C PRO A 11 -1.45 13.71 4.12
N ALA A 12 -1.58 15.00 3.79
CA ALA A 12 -0.61 16.08 4.05
C ALA A 12 0.84 15.79 3.58
N ASP A 13 1.75 16.75 3.75
CA ASP A 13 3.15 16.70 3.32
C ASP A 13 4.03 15.68 4.10
N ILE A 14 3.47 14.51 4.43
CA ILE A 14 4.12 13.45 5.18
C ILE A 14 5.41 13.01 4.51
N GLN A 15 5.53 13.05 3.20
CA GLN A 15 6.78 12.69 2.50
C GLN A 15 7.92 13.68 2.78
N SER A 16 7.62 14.97 2.93
CA SER A 16 8.63 16.04 2.96
C SER A 16 9.02 16.47 4.38
N MET A 17 8.25 16.07 5.40
CA MET A 17 8.60 16.28 6.81
C MET A 17 9.96 15.67 7.14
N SER A 18 10.70 16.27 8.10
CA SER A 18 11.87 15.62 8.66
C SER A 18 11.46 14.33 9.39
N GLU A 19 12.37 13.35 9.48
CA GLU A 19 12.11 12.10 10.21
C GLU A 19 11.67 12.38 11.66
N ARG A 20 12.36 13.30 12.34
CA ARG A 20 12.05 13.68 13.72
C ARG A 20 10.64 14.25 13.86
N ASP A 21 10.25 15.15 12.97
CA ASP A 21 8.91 15.77 13.02
C ASP A 21 7.83 14.75 12.67
N PHE A 22 8.13 13.83 11.75
CA PHE A 22 7.21 12.77 11.37
C PHE A 22 6.98 11.78 12.52
N LEU A 23 8.03 11.33 13.20
CA LEU A 23 7.92 10.46 14.38
C LEU A 23 7.22 11.17 15.55
N ALA A 24 7.50 12.46 15.76
CA ALA A 24 6.79 13.27 16.76
C ALA A 24 5.30 13.40 16.44
N LYS A 25 4.94 13.60 15.16
CA LYS A 25 3.54 13.71 14.72
C LYS A 25 2.77 12.40 14.83
N THR A 26 3.41 11.28 14.51
CA THR A 26 2.79 9.95 14.61
C THR A 26 2.74 9.44 16.05
N ASN A 27 3.58 9.98 16.94
CA ASN A 27 3.80 9.49 18.30
C ASN A 27 4.15 8.00 18.30
N VAL A 28 5.19 7.65 17.53
CA VAL A 28 5.66 6.28 17.32
C VAL A 28 7.16 6.22 17.54
N GLU A 29 7.61 5.20 18.26
CA GLU A 29 9.02 4.84 18.38
C GLU A 29 9.29 3.58 17.57
N LEU A 30 10.29 3.57 16.69
CA LEU A 30 10.52 2.47 15.75
C LEU A 30 10.80 1.12 16.42
N ALA A 31 11.62 1.12 17.48
CA ALA A 31 12.01 -0.10 18.18
C ALA A 31 10.87 -0.70 19.00
N PHE A 32 9.96 0.13 19.51
CA PHE A 32 8.85 -0.30 20.36
C PHE A 32 7.55 -0.51 19.57
N GLY A 33 7.31 0.30 18.54
CA GLY A 33 6.04 0.32 17.81
C GLY A 33 4.86 0.70 18.70
N LEU A 34 3.64 0.38 18.26
CA LEU A 34 2.42 0.70 19.00
C LEU A 34 2.12 -0.31 20.11
N THR A 35 1.50 0.15 21.19
CA THR A 35 0.82 -0.73 22.14
C THR A 35 -0.53 -1.19 21.59
N ARG A 36 -1.10 -2.24 22.22
CA ARG A 36 -2.43 -2.74 21.86
C ARG A 36 -3.51 -1.67 22.02
N ASP A 37 -3.48 -0.92 23.12
CA ASP A 37 -4.51 0.09 23.44
C ASP A 37 -4.43 1.28 22.48
N GLU A 38 -3.21 1.70 22.16
CA GLU A 38 -2.96 2.71 21.12
C GLU A 38 -3.44 2.27 19.74
N ALA A 39 -3.21 1.01 19.36
CA ALA A 39 -3.69 0.48 18.09
C ALA A 39 -5.22 0.44 18.04
N ILE A 40 -5.88 0.08 19.15
CA ILE A 40 -7.35 0.13 19.26
C ILE A 40 -7.86 1.56 19.13
N ALA A 41 -7.25 2.51 19.84
CA ALA A 41 -7.63 3.92 19.77
C ALA A 41 -7.49 4.48 18.35
N ARG A 42 -6.38 4.17 17.66
CA ARG A 42 -6.16 4.59 16.27
C ARG A 42 -7.12 3.91 15.30
N ARG A 43 -7.51 2.65 15.53
CA ARG A 43 -8.55 1.96 14.74
C ARG A 43 -9.91 2.65 14.85
N LEU A 44 -10.26 3.14 16.03
CA LEU A 44 -11.51 3.88 16.24
C LEU A 44 -11.50 5.23 15.52
N LEU A 45 -10.33 5.87 15.40
CA LEU A 45 -10.18 7.18 14.75
C LEU A 45 -10.04 7.09 13.22
N HIS A 46 -9.21 6.17 12.73
CA HIS A 46 -8.84 6.09 11.31
C HIS A 46 -9.56 4.96 10.55
N GLY A 47 -10.29 4.10 11.26
CA GLY A 47 -10.96 2.95 10.68
C GLY A 47 -10.06 1.72 10.54
N VAL A 48 -10.53 0.76 9.76
CA VAL A 48 -9.86 -0.52 9.51
C VAL A 48 -9.05 -0.49 8.22
N ASN A 49 -7.99 -1.30 8.14
CA ASN A 49 -7.28 -1.49 6.88
C ASN A 49 -8.04 -2.45 5.95
N ARG A 50 -9.15 -1.98 5.39
CA ARG A 50 -9.95 -2.72 4.41
C ARG A 50 -10.31 -1.79 3.27
N VAL A 51 -9.98 -2.21 2.06
CA VAL A 51 -10.48 -1.56 0.84
C VAL A 51 -11.85 -2.13 0.51
N THR A 52 -12.75 -1.27 0.06
CA THR A 52 -14.09 -1.68 -0.37
C THR A 52 -13.99 -2.46 -1.67
N PRO A 53 -14.48 -3.71 -1.75
CA PRO A 53 -14.33 -4.52 -2.95
C PRO A 53 -15.16 -3.97 -4.12
N PRO A 54 -14.74 -4.23 -5.38
CA PRO A 54 -15.44 -3.79 -6.59
C PRO A 54 -16.91 -4.14 -6.61
N VAL A 55 -17.23 -5.37 -6.22
CA VAL A 55 -18.59 -5.80 -5.98
C VAL A 55 -18.81 -5.90 -4.48
N ASN A 56 -19.41 -4.86 -3.92
CA ASN A 56 -19.76 -4.77 -2.51
C ASN A 56 -21.21 -5.21 -2.30
N CYS A 57 -21.49 -6.50 -2.49
CA CYS A 57 -22.80 -7.07 -2.19
C CYS A 57 -22.75 -7.95 -0.93
N PRO A 58 -23.87 -8.08 -0.20
CA PRO A 58 -23.93 -8.94 0.98
C PRO A 58 -23.53 -10.39 0.66
N SER A 59 -22.94 -11.09 1.63
CA SER A 59 -22.46 -12.46 1.43
C SER A 59 -23.54 -13.41 0.89
N TRP A 60 -24.81 -13.22 1.28
CA TRP A 60 -25.92 -14.03 0.77
C TRP A 60 -26.14 -13.86 -0.74
N VAL A 61 -25.88 -12.67 -1.30
CA VAL A 61 -25.94 -12.44 -2.76
C VAL A 61 -24.77 -13.15 -3.44
N CYS A 62 -23.56 -13.08 -2.87
CA CYS A 62 -22.40 -13.82 -3.39
C CYS A 62 -22.62 -15.35 -3.39
N CYS A 63 -23.35 -15.89 -2.42
CA CYS A 63 -23.72 -17.30 -2.38
C CYS A 63 -24.70 -17.69 -3.50
N LEU A 64 -25.63 -16.81 -3.85
CA LEU A 64 -26.60 -17.04 -4.94
C LEU A 64 -25.98 -16.83 -6.33
N LEU A 65 -24.95 -15.98 -6.43
CA LEU A 65 -24.28 -15.63 -7.68
C LEU A 65 -22.75 -15.82 -7.55
N PRO A 66 -22.26 -17.07 -7.42
CA PRO A 66 -20.83 -17.32 -7.22
C PRO A 66 -19.96 -16.88 -8.41
N CYS A 67 -20.56 -16.67 -9.59
CA CYS A 67 -19.88 -16.12 -10.77
C CYS A 67 -19.34 -14.70 -10.53
N ILE A 68 -19.94 -13.90 -9.64
CA ILE A 68 -19.47 -12.56 -9.28
C ILE A 68 -18.03 -12.63 -8.74
N LEU A 69 -17.76 -13.61 -7.87
CA LEU A 69 -16.44 -13.82 -7.28
C LEU A 69 -15.41 -14.36 -8.28
N ARG A 70 -15.85 -14.85 -9.44
CA ARG A 70 -14.99 -15.36 -10.52
C ARG A 70 -14.69 -14.33 -11.60
N THR A 71 -15.22 -13.11 -11.48
CA THR A 71 -14.86 -12.02 -12.40
C THR A 71 -13.37 -11.70 -12.26
N GLU A 72 -12.75 -11.28 -13.36
CA GLU A 72 -11.34 -10.91 -13.38
C GLU A 72 -11.01 -9.82 -12.35
N THR A 73 -11.87 -8.80 -12.25
CA THR A 73 -11.74 -7.71 -11.29
C THR A 73 -11.73 -8.19 -9.84
N MET A 74 -12.65 -9.08 -9.45
CA MET A 74 -12.67 -9.63 -8.09
C MET A 74 -11.48 -10.54 -7.80
N ARG A 75 -11.00 -11.30 -8.81
CA ARG A 75 -9.80 -12.14 -8.68
C ARG A 75 -8.56 -11.28 -8.45
N LEU A 76 -8.36 -10.23 -9.25
CA LEU A 76 -7.24 -9.30 -9.12
C LEU A 76 -7.27 -8.56 -7.78
N TYR A 77 -8.44 -8.07 -7.37
CA TYR A 77 -8.63 -7.47 -6.05
C TYR A 77 -8.20 -8.41 -4.91
N THR A 78 -8.61 -9.68 -4.98
CA THR A 78 -8.33 -10.67 -3.93
C THR A 78 -6.84 -11.06 -3.88
N THR A 79 -6.20 -11.20 -5.04
CA THR A 79 -4.76 -11.54 -5.14
C THR A 79 -3.89 -10.39 -4.61
N ASN A 80 -4.30 -9.15 -4.86
CA ASN A 80 -3.54 -7.96 -4.51
C ASN A 80 -3.79 -7.46 -3.07
N CYS A 81 -4.78 -8.02 -2.37
CA CYS A 81 -4.98 -7.80 -0.94
C CYS A 81 -4.07 -8.75 -0.13
N PRO A 82 -3.03 -8.26 0.54
CA PRO A 82 -2.27 -9.10 1.46
C PRO A 82 -3.16 -9.54 2.62
N LYS A 83 -2.94 -10.77 3.10
CA LYS A 83 -3.67 -11.34 4.24
C LYS A 83 -2.94 -11.13 5.55
N GLU A 84 -1.63 -11.11 5.52
CA GLU A 84 -0.78 -11.02 6.70
C GLU A 84 0.27 -9.92 6.50
N VAL A 85 0.73 -9.34 7.59
CA VAL A 85 1.76 -8.30 7.62
C VAL A 85 2.63 -8.48 8.86
N THR A 86 3.94 -8.23 8.71
CA THR A 86 4.87 -8.25 9.83
C THR A 86 5.03 -6.85 10.40
N VAL A 87 4.75 -6.69 11.69
CA VAL A 87 4.85 -5.40 12.39
C VAL A 87 5.67 -5.49 13.67
N VAL A 88 6.11 -4.34 14.17
CA VAL A 88 6.62 -4.19 15.54
C VAL A 88 5.53 -3.57 16.40
N ARG A 89 5.15 -4.26 17.48
CA ARG A 89 4.25 -3.72 18.51
C ARG A 89 4.74 -4.13 19.90
N SER A 90 4.77 -3.19 20.83
CA SER A 90 5.27 -3.38 22.21
C SER A 90 6.66 -4.05 22.26
N GLY A 91 7.56 -3.63 21.36
CA GLY A 91 8.94 -4.12 21.24
C GLY A 91 9.09 -5.51 20.61
N LYS A 92 8.01 -6.11 20.10
CA LYS A 92 8.02 -7.47 19.54
C LYS A 92 7.64 -7.46 18.07
N LYS A 93 8.37 -8.26 17.27
CA LYS A 93 8.02 -8.58 15.89
C LYS A 93 6.87 -9.58 15.89
N LEU A 94 5.79 -9.27 15.19
CA LEU A 94 4.56 -10.06 15.15
C LEU A 94 4.07 -10.15 13.71
N CYS A 95 3.66 -11.34 13.27
CA CYS A 95 2.84 -11.50 12.07
C CYS A 95 1.37 -11.40 12.48
N MET A 96 0.60 -10.54 11.81
CA MET A 96 -0.82 -10.32 12.10
C MET A 96 -1.63 -10.16 10.82
N ASP A 97 -2.96 -10.26 10.95
CA ASP A 97 -3.88 -9.96 9.84
C ASP A 97 -3.67 -8.53 9.33
N ALA A 98 -3.47 -8.40 8.02
CA ALA A 98 -3.32 -7.11 7.35
C ALA A 98 -4.50 -6.18 7.62
N ALA A 99 -5.71 -6.71 7.84
CA ALA A 99 -6.88 -5.90 8.17
C ALA A 99 -6.85 -5.26 9.57
N SER A 100 -5.94 -5.71 10.45
CA SER A 100 -5.74 -5.19 11.81
C SER A 100 -4.67 -4.10 11.91
N LEU A 101 -4.06 -3.75 10.77
CA LEU A 101 -3.08 -2.69 10.66
C LEU A 101 -3.77 -1.31 10.76
N VAL A 102 -3.11 -0.37 11.42
CA VAL A 102 -3.63 0.98 11.68
C VAL A 102 -2.58 2.03 11.38
N PHE A 103 -3.02 3.29 11.26
CA PHE A 103 -2.13 4.44 11.18
C PHE A 103 -1.06 4.39 12.28
N GLY A 104 0.20 4.65 11.96
CA GLY A 104 1.31 4.64 12.92
C GLY A 104 1.89 3.26 13.27
N ASP A 105 1.35 2.15 12.76
CA ASP A 105 2.03 0.86 12.92
C ASP A 105 3.42 0.88 12.25
N VAL A 106 4.39 0.24 12.88
CA VAL A 106 5.73 0.03 12.29
C VAL A 106 5.72 -1.30 11.56
N VAL A 107 5.88 -1.25 10.24
CA VAL A 107 5.86 -2.41 9.35
C VAL A 107 7.28 -2.78 8.96
N ILE A 108 7.56 -4.08 8.96
CA ILE A 108 8.81 -4.64 8.45
C ILE A 108 8.54 -5.21 7.07
N PHE A 109 9.42 -4.86 6.15
CA PHE A 109 9.32 -5.17 4.74
C PHE A 109 10.43 -6.13 4.31
N LYS A 110 10.08 -7.14 3.53
CA LYS A 110 11.03 -8.09 2.93
C LYS A 110 10.71 -8.35 1.47
N ALA A 111 11.72 -8.75 0.71
CA ALA A 111 11.53 -9.23 -0.66
C ALA A 111 10.49 -10.36 -0.73
N GLY A 112 9.52 -10.21 -1.63
CA GLY A 112 8.36 -11.08 -1.80
C GLY A 112 7.08 -10.55 -1.12
N ASP A 113 7.18 -9.59 -0.19
CA ASP A 113 6.01 -9.07 0.51
C ASP A 113 5.17 -8.17 -0.40
N ILE A 114 3.85 -8.31 -0.29
CA ILE A 114 2.88 -7.37 -0.84
C ILE A 114 2.56 -6.36 0.26
N ILE A 115 2.71 -5.08 -0.05
CA ILE A 115 2.55 -4.00 0.92
C ILE A 115 1.06 -3.84 1.26
N ALA A 116 0.76 -3.85 2.56
CA ALA A 116 -0.62 -3.90 3.08
C ALA A 116 -1.29 -2.54 3.26
N ALA A 117 -0.52 -1.46 3.28
CA ALA A 117 -0.99 -0.11 3.51
C ALA A 117 0.06 0.89 3.01
N ASP A 118 -0.35 2.14 2.80
CA ASP A 118 0.63 3.16 2.41
C ASP A 118 1.50 3.51 3.61
N CYS A 119 2.82 3.46 3.41
CA CYS A 119 3.80 3.65 4.45
C CYS A 119 4.88 4.65 4.01
N ARG A 120 5.42 5.37 4.99
CA ARG A 120 6.65 6.13 4.83
C ARG A 120 7.84 5.27 5.27
N LEU A 121 8.84 5.11 4.41
CA LEU A 121 10.09 4.41 4.73
C LEU A 121 10.92 5.26 5.69
N LEU A 122 11.51 4.59 6.68
CA LEU A 122 12.43 5.18 7.66
C LEU A 122 13.76 4.44 7.68
N GLU A 123 13.77 3.15 7.35
CA GLU A 123 14.98 2.37 7.11
C GLU A 123 14.79 1.53 5.86
N CYS A 124 15.82 1.42 5.02
CA CYS A 124 15.80 0.49 3.89
C CYS A 124 17.23 0.09 3.50
N SER A 125 17.40 -1.12 2.98
CA SER A 125 18.65 -1.53 2.34
C SER A 125 18.88 -0.75 1.05
N GLU A 126 20.15 -0.66 0.61
CA GLU A 126 20.51 0.07 -0.62
C GLU A 126 19.87 -0.51 -1.89
N ASP A 127 19.57 -1.81 -1.89
CA ASP A 127 18.93 -2.53 -2.98
C ASP A 127 17.40 -2.59 -2.86
N PHE A 128 16.80 -1.92 -1.87
CA PHE A 128 15.36 -1.94 -1.64
C PHE A 128 14.61 -1.46 -2.88
N THR A 129 13.82 -2.35 -3.47
CA THR A 129 13.18 -2.11 -4.76
C THR A 129 11.75 -2.61 -4.75
N VAL A 130 10.81 -1.78 -5.22
CA VAL A 130 9.37 -2.05 -5.22
C VAL A 130 8.84 -2.10 -6.65
N ASP A 131 8.09 -3.14 -6.97
CA ASP A 131 7.31 -3.27 -8.20
C ASP A 131 5.97 -2.54 -8.06
N MET A 132 5.77 -1.57 -8.95
CA MET A 132 4.63 -0.68 -8.99
C MET A 132 3.61 -1.09 -10.05
N THR A 133 3.81 -2.22 -10.74
CA THR A 133 2.95 -2.66 -11.85
C THR A 133 1.49 -2.76 -11.44
N SER A 134 1.21 -3.35 -10.28
CA SER A 134 -0.17 -3.52 -9.75
C SER A 134 -0.89 -2.20 -9.47
N LEU A 135 -0.16 -1.11 -9.22
CA LEU A 135 -0.73 0.19 -8.85
C LEU A 135 -0.77 1.18 -10.02
N ALA A 136 0.33 1.29 -10.76
CA ALA A 136 0.54 2.32 -11.78
C ALA A 136 0.64 1.77 -13.21
N ASN A 137 0.55 0.44 -13.39
CA ASN A 137 0.80 -0.25 -14.65
C ASN A 137 2.18 0.06 -15.25
N GLU A 138 3.14 0.38 -14.38
CA GLU A 138 4.53 0.66 -14.74
C GLU A 138 5.40 -0.54 -14.39
N ARG A 139 5.92 -1.21 -15.41
CA ARG A 139 6.74 -2.43 -15.29
C ARG A 139 8.17 -2.20 -14.83
N ASN A 140 8.54 -0.95 -14.56
CA ASN A 140 9.87 -0.60 -14.10
C ASN A 140 9.88 -0.57 -12.56
N PRO A 141 10.63 -1.47 -11.90
CA PRO A 141 10.76 -1.46 -10.46
C PRO A 141 11.40 -0.14 -10.01
N ARG A 142 10.92 0.38 -8.88
CA ARG A 142 11.37 1.65 -8.31
C ARG A 142 12.22 1.40 -7.07
N MET A 143 13.38 2.04 -7.02
CA MET A 143 14.21 2.02 -5.81
C MET A 143 13.55 2.83 -4.69
N GLY A 144 13.56 2.29 -3.48
CA GLY A 144 13.20 3.04 -2.28
C GLY A 144 14.36 3.88 -1.76
N SER A 145 14.04 4.86 -0.92
CA SER A 145 15.01 5.67 -0.18
C SER A 145 14.34 6.19 1.07
N ILE A 146 15.09 6.51 2.12
CA ILE A 146 14.54 7.19 3.30
C ILE A 146 14.28 8.70 3.04
N GLU A 147 15.01 9.26 2.07
CA GLU A 147 14.96 10.68 1.74
C GLU A 147 13.78 11.02 0.83
N CYS A 148 13.20 12.20 1.05
CA CYS A 148 12.17 12.73 0.19
C CYS A 148 12.77 13.11 -1.18
N THR A 149 12.38 12.42 -2.24
CA THR A 149 12.86 12.72 -3.60
C THR A 149 11.93 13.62 -4.38
N ASP A 150 10.66 13.71 -3.97
CA ASP A 150 9.67 14.59 -4.57
C ASP A 150 8.81 15.21 -3.47
N LYS A 151 8.85 16.54 -3.35
CA LYS A 151 8.12 17.27 -2.31
C LYS A 151 6.69 17.57 -2.72
N ASP A 152 6.45 17.75 -4.01
CA ASP A 152 5.18 18.21 -4.55
C ASP A 152 4.20 17.04 -4.69
N HIS A 153 4.72 15.85 -5.01
CA HIS A 153 3.93 14.66 -5.28
C HIS A 153 4.46 13.45 -4.51
N GLY A 154 3.88 13.18 -3.33
CA GLY A 154 4.30 12.05 -2.51
C GLY A 154 4.20 10.68 -3.18
N ILE A 155 3.34 10.51 -4.20
CA ILE A 155 3.31 9.28 -5.01
C ILE A 155 4.62 9.02 -5.77
N LEU A 156 5.31 10.08 -6.19
CA LEU A 156 6.58 10.01 -6.92
C LEU A 156 7.78 9.86 -5.99
N SER A 157 7.62 10.22 -4.71
CA SER A 157 8.71 10.15 -3.74
C SER A 157 9.13 8.70 -3.43
N ARG A 158 10.43 8.47 -3.37
CA ARG A 158 11.03 7.14 -3.09
C ARG A 158 10.95 6.73 -1.62
N ASN A 159 10.65 7.66 -0.72
CA ASN A 159 10.40 7.39 0.70
C ASN A 159 8.97 6.99 1.03
N MET A 160 8.14 6.79 0.00
CA MET A 160 6.79 6.29 0.14
C MET A 160 6.65 4.94 -0.55
N VAL A 161 5.94 4.04 0.10
CA VAL A 161 5.56 2.73 -0.45
C VAL A 161 4.07 2.53 -0.29
N PHE A 162 3.44 1.81 -1.22
CA PHE A 162 2.00 1.88 -1.40
C PHE A 162 1.34 0.51 -1.33
N MET A 163 0.10 0.48 -0.87
CA MET A 163 -0.70 -0.74 -0.82
C MET A 163 -0.76 -1.43 -2.20
N SER A 164 -0.78 -2.77 -2.22
CA SER A 164 -0.83 -3.62 -3.42
C SER A 164 0.45 -3.63 -4.28
N THR A 165 1.50 -2.90 -3.89
CA THR A 165 2.81 -2.98 -4.55
C THR A 165 3.65 -4.09 -3.92
N THR A 166 4.59 -4.65 -4.68
CA THR A 166 5.35 -5.84 -4.26
C THR A 166 6.82 -5.49 -4.07
N ILE A 167 7.42 -5.94 -2.98
CA ILE A 167 8.84 -5.73 -2.74
C ILE A 167 9.62 -6.79 -3.51
N THR A 168 10.48 -6.36 -4.41
CA THR A 168 11.25 -7.26 -5.28
C THR A 168 12.61 -7.62 -4.68
N LYS A 169 13.23 -6.68 -3.97
CA LYS A 169 14.57 -6.81 -3.40
C LYS A 169 14.70 -5.99 -2.12
N GLY A 170 15.66 -6.37 -1.30
CA GLY A 170 16.00 -5.69 -0.06
C GLY A 170 15.05 -5.93 1.10
N GLU A 171 15.32 -5.21 2.18
CA GLU A 171 14.51 -5.16 3.40
C GLU A 171 14.34 -3.71 3.84
N GLY A 172 13.28 -3.42 4.59
CA GLY A 172 13.05 -2.08 5.10
C GLY A 172 12.11 -2.02 6.28
N VAL A 173 12.00 -0.84 6.85
CA VAL A 173 11.08 -0.50 7.93
C VAL A 173 10.37 0.79 7.56
N GLY A 174 9.06 0.80 7.74
CA GLY A 174 8.28 2.01 7.53
C GLY A 174 7.11 2.12 8.49
N VAL A 175 6.55 3.32 8.55
CA VAL A 175 5.40 3.63 9.39
C VAL A 175 4.18 3.84 8.51
N VAL A 176 3.05 3.28 8.92
CA VAL A 176 1.79 3.37 8.20
C VAL A 176 1.24 4.80 8.24
N VAL A 177 0.89 5.33 7.07
CA VAL A 177 0.38 6.70 6.92
C VAL A 177 -1.04 6.76 6.37
N ALA A 178 -1.49 5.72 5.66
CA ALA A 178 -2.88 5.57 5.23
C ALA A 178 -3.27 4.09 5.17
N THR A 179 -4.53 3.79 5.45
CA THR A 179 -5.08 2.42 5.51
C THR A 179 -6.40 2.30 4.78
N GLY A 180 -6.70 1.13 4.23
CA GLY A 180 -7.98 0.82 3.58
C GLY A 180 -8.27 1.76 2.41
N ASP A 181 -9.52 2.24 2.34
CA ASP A 181 -9.99 3.15 1.30
C ASP A 181 -9.23 4.50 1.24
N ASN A 182 -8.51 4.87 2.31
CA ASN A 182 -7.69 6.08 2.32
C ASN A 182 -6.33 5.90 1.61
N THR A 183 -5.92 4.66 1.32
CA THR A 183 -4.70 4.40 0.55
C THR A 183 -4.84 4.85 -0.89
N ILE A 184 -3.73 5.06 -1.59
CA ILE A 184 -3.71 5.35 -3.03
C ILE A 184 -4.44 4.26 -3.81
N TRP A 185 -4.21 2.99 -3.46
CA TRP A 185 -4.89 1.87 -4.11
C TRP A 185 -6.40 1.89 -3.84
N GLY A 186 -6.81 2.17 -2.60
CA GLY A 186 -8.21 2.32 -2.22
C GLY A 186 -8.92 3.45 -2.97
N GLN A 187 -8.27 4.60 -3.10
CA GLN A 187 -8.79 5.75 -3.86
C GLN A 187 -8.94 5.44 -5.36
N LEU A 188 -8.02 4.67 -5.95
CA LEU A 188 -8.13 4.25 -7.35
C LEU A 188 -9.33 3.32 -7.54
N ILE A 189 -9.50 2.36 -6.63
CA ILE A 189 -10.62 1.42 -6.61
C ILE A 189 -11.95 2.17 -6.46
N SER A 190 -12.06 3.12 -5.54
CA SER A 190 -13.28 3.93 -5.37
C SER A 190 -13.61 4.75 -6.61
N ASN A 191 -12.59 5.15 -7.38
CA ASN A 191 -12.73 5.86 -8.65
C ASN A 191 -12.92 4.91 -9.85
N HIS A 192 -13.25 3.63 -9.61
CA HIS A 192 -13.45 2.59 -10.63
C HIS A 192 -12.21 2.32 -11.51
N LYS A 193 -11.01 2.62 -11.00
CA LYS A 193 -9.73 2.31 -11.65
C LYS A 193 -9.17 1.04 -11.06
N TRP A 194 -9.43 -0.06 -11.76
CA TRP A 194 -9.07 -1.39 -11.29
C TRP A 194 -7.61 -1.72 -11.58
N PRO A 195 -6.95 -2.47 -10.68
CA PRO A 195 -5.59 -2.95 -10.94
C PRO A 195 -5.57 -3.82 -12.20
N THR A 196 -4.57 -3.60 -13.03
CA THR A 196 -4.34 -4.38 -14.25
C THR A 196 -3.60 -5.67 -13.88
N ASP A 197 -3.85 -6.75 -14.62
CA ASP A 197 -3.07 -7.98 -14.47
C ASP A 197 -1.62 -7.70 -14.89
N ALA A 198 -0.67 -7.81 -13.94
CA ALA A 198 0.75 -7.58 -14.18
C ALA A 198 1.34 -8.51 -15.25
N SER A 199 0.73 -9.67 -15.48
CA SER A 199 1.12 -10.59 -16.55
C SER A 199 0.77 -10.07 -17.95
N GLN A 200 -0.21 -9.17 -18.08
CA GLN A 200 -0.60 -8.63 -19.37
C GLN A 200 0.30 -7.46 -19.78
N PRO A 201 0.68 -7.34 -21.08
CA PRO A 201 1.54 -6.26 -21.58
C PRO A 201 0.99 -4.89 -21.23
N ALA A 202 1.89 -3.95 -20.91
CA ALA A 202 1.53 -2.57 -20.63
C ALA A 202 0.74 -2.00 -21.84
N GLU A 203 -0.22 -1.11 -21.61
CA GLU A 203 -1.06 -0.60 -22.70
C GLU A 203 -0.24 0.00 -23.85
N SER A 204 0.86 0.69 -23.53
CA SER A 204 1.82 1.21 -24.51
C SER A 204 2.44 0.13 -25.40
N GLU A 205 2.70 -1.06 -24.85
CA GLU A 205 3.26 -2.22 -25.57
C GLU A 205 2.19 -2.90 -26.45
N ARG A 206 0.91 -2.90 -26.02
CA ARG A 206 -0.21 -3.43 -26.81
C ARG A 206 -0.45 -2.62 -28.09
N PHE A 207 -0.31 -1.29 -28.03
CA PHE A 207 -0.43 -0.43 -29.20
C PHE A 207 0.67 -0.65 -30.24
N ILE A 208 1.86 -1.07 -29.80
CA ILE A 208 2.97 -1.41 -30.70
C ILE A 208 2.72 -2.78 -31.33
N ALA A 209 2.26 -3.77 -30.55
CA ALA A 209 1.98 -5.11 -31.05
C ALA A 209 0.84 -5.17 -32.08
N ASN A 210 -0.17 -4.30 -31.97
CA ASN A 210 -1.30 -4.24 -32.91
C ASN A 210 -1.04 -3.39 -34.17
N LYS A 211 0.16 -2.81 -34.31
CA LYS A 211 0.55 -2.00 -35.48
C LYS A 211 1.48 -2.74 -36.45
N VAL A 212 1.72 -4.03 -36.21
CA VAL A 212 2.54 -4.92 -37.05
C VAL A 212 1.66 -5.96 -37.72
#